data_AF-A0A965UQ45-F1
#
_entry.id   AF-A0A965UQ45-F1
#
_cell.length_a   1.000
_cell.length_b   1.000
_cell.length_c   1.000
_cell.angle_alpha   90.00
_cell.angle_beta   90.00
_cell.angle_gamma   90.00
#
_symmetry.space_group_name_H-M   'P 1'
#
loop_
_entity.id
_entity.type
_entity.pdbx_description
1 polymer ?
#
loop_
_entity_poly.entity_id
_entity_poly.type
_entity_poly.pdbx_seq_one_letter_code
_entity_poly.pdbx_strand_id
1 'polypeptide(L)'
;MLLNGNSFTRIIRDAQGIAGLAVLNPLKVEVKRDEARRLIYVFDNQYIIQHEDMIHLSELRLPGDLRGRSRIELIKENLGLSKALEEFAARFFGQGSHTSGIIEFPGNLTREQAKSLVDGFEEGHKGLRRSHRPGILFGGAKYTTTSVAPDDSQFLQSRQFAVEEILRAFRVPPSMAGVIQSGAQAYASVEMNGIHFVMHTLRPYVTKIEDGYSRQLLTNGAFMKFNLDGLMRGDFSSRVSGYSSGLQAGWLSINDVRRFEDLRPAEGGDAYRVPLANVDLAAAGLTELDR
;
A
#
# COMPACT_ATOMS: atom_id res chain seq x y z
N MET A 1 -8.91 -9.28 1.59
CA MET A 1 -8.08 -8.81 2.72
C MET A 1 -7.93 -7.28 2.78
N LEU A 2 -7.25 -6.63 1.83
CA LEU A 2 -6.88 -5.21 1.95
C LEU A 2 -8.05 -4.21 1.98
N LEU A 3 -9.15 -4.49 1.27
CA LEU A 3 -10.31 -3.58 1.20
C LEU A 3 -11.23 -3.64 2.43
N ASN A 4 -11.36 -4.83 3.04
CA ASN A 4 -12.34 -5.12 4.10
C ASN A 4 -11.69 -5.56 5.42
N GLY A 5 -10.36 -5.54 5.50
CA GLY A 5 -9.60 -6.08 6.63
C GLY A 5 -9.61 -7.60 6.76
N ASN A 6 -10.39 -8.31 5.92
CA ASN A 6 -10.65 -9.74 6.05
C ASN A 6 -10.65 -10.45 4.68
N SER A 7 -10.28 -11.73 4.70
CA SER A 7 -10.41 -12.67 3.59
C SER A 7 -10.95 -13.98 4.15
N PHE A 8 -11.94 -14.56 3.46
CA PHE A 8 -12.54 -15.83 3.84
C PHE A 8 -12.47 -16.76 2.64
N THR A 9 -11.80 -17.90 2.80
CA THR A 9 -11.74 -18.93 1.78
C THR A 9 -12.31 -20.20 2.38
N ARG A 10 -13.45 -20.65 1.85
CA ARG A 10 -14.06 -21.93 2.23
C ARG A 10 -13.27 -23.07 1.60
N ILE A 11 -12.99 -24.07 2.41
CA ILE A 11 -12.42 -25.34 1.97
C ILE A 11 -13.59 -26.28 1.68
N ILE A 12 -13.62 -26.81 0.46
CA ILE A 12 -14.60 -27.81 0.03
C ILE A 12 -13.89 -29.16 0.09
N ARG A 13 -14.40 -30.06 0.93
CA ARG A 13 -13.83 -31.40 1.12
C ARG A 13 -14.78 -32.47 0.56
N ASP A 14 -14.21 -33.53 0.02
CA ASP A 14 -14.90 -34.75 -0.40
C ASP A 14 -14.31 -35.98 0.33
N ALA A 15 -14.71 -37.19 -0.08
CA ALA A 15 -14.21 -38.43 0.52
C ALA A 15 -12.71 -38.71 0.26
N GLN A 16 -12.09 -38.03 -0.71
CA GLN A 16 -10.70 -38.21 -1.11
C GLN A 16 -9.78 -37.10 -0.56
N GLY A 17 -10.35 -36.01 -0.06
CA GLY A 17 -9.60 -34.93 0.59
C GLY A 17 -10.20 -33.55 0.26
N ILE A 18 -9.34 -32.61 -0.11
CA ILE A 18 -9.75 -31.25 -0.47
C ILE A 18 -10.12 -31.23 -1.96
N ALA A 19 -11.40 -31.01 -2.26
CA ALA A 19 -11.94 -30.94 -3.61
C ALA A 19 -11.79 -29.54 -4.24
N GLY A 20 -11.76 -28.49 -3.42
CA GLY A 20 -11.61 -27.12 -3.94
C GLY A 20 -11.60 -26.04 -2.88
N LEU A 21 -11.31 -24.81 -3.33
CA LEU A 21 -11.29 -23.60 -2.51
C LEU A 21 -12.20 -22.54 -3.12
N ALA A 22 -13.07 -21.94 -2.31
CA ALA A 22 -13.98 -20.90 -2.74
C ALA A 22 -13.79 -19.64 -1.90
N VAL A 23 -13.40 -18.53 -2.54
CA VAL A 23 -13.29 -17.23 -1.87
C VAL A 23 -14.70 -16.66 -1.66
N LEU A 24 -15.05 -16.39 -0.41
CA LEU A 24 -16.37 -15.86 -0.04
C LEU A 24 -16.33 -14.33 0.04
N ASN A 25 -17.46 -13.69 -0.25
CA ASN A 25 -17.61 -12.26 -0.05
C ASN A 25 -17.53 -11.92 1.46
N PRO A 26 -16.54 -11.13 1.91
CA PRO A 26 -16.36 -10.82 3.34
C PRO A 26 -17.54 -10.08 3.99
N LEU A 27 -18.39 -9.42 3.21
CA LEU A 27 -19.58 -8.70 3.71
C LEU A 27 -20.73 -9.63 4.07
N LYS A 28 -20.72 -10.85 3.52
CA LYS A 28 -21.74 -11.89 3.76
C LYS A 28 -21.33 -12.91 4.82
N VAL A 29 -20.15 -12.76 5.41
CA VAL A 29 -19.61 -13.68 6.42
C VAL A 29 -19.64 -13.01 7.77
N GLU A 30 -20.35 -13.60 8.73
CA GLU A 30 -20.32 -13.22 10.13
C GLU A 30 -19.40 -14.19 10.91
N VAL A 31 -18.56 -13.67 11.82
CA VAL A 31 -17.64 -14.49 12.63
C VAL A 31 -18.19 -14.54 14.05
N LYS A 32 -18.48 -15.74 14.55
CA LYS A 32 -18.99 -15.97 15.91
C LYS A 32 -18.11 -16.97 16.65
N ARG A 33 -18.37 -17.12 17.94
CA ARG A 33 -17.88 -18.24 18.75
C ARG A 33 -19.04 -19.16 19.09
N ASP A 34 -18.81 -20.47 19.03
CA ASP A 34 -19.74 -21.46 19.57
C ASP A 34 -19.68 -21.49 21.11
N GLU A 35 -20.51 -22.33 21.73
CA GLU A 35 -20.54 -22.52 23.20
C GLU A 35 -19.19 -23.01 23.75
N ALA A 36 -18.41 -23.74 22.95
CA ALA A 36 -17.06 -24.20 23.26
C ALA A 36 -15.98 -23.14 22.99
N ARG A 37 -16.35 -21.90 22.66
CA ARG A 37 -15.49 -20.77 22.28
C ARG A 37 -14.65 -20.97 21.02
N ARG A 38 -14.97 -21.96 20.19
CA ARG A 38 -14.36 -22.17 18.87
C ARG A 38 -14.97 -21.21 17.86
N LEU A 39 -14.18 -20.81 16.87
CA LEU A 39 -14.66 -19.91 15.82
C LEU A 39 -15.62 -20.64 14.88
N ILE A 40 -16.74 -20.00 14.56
CA ILE A 40 -17.67 -20.45 13.53
C ILE A 40 -17.98 -19.28 12.59
N TYR A 41 -18.28 -19.60 11.34
CA TYR A 41 -18.53 -18.62 10.30
C TYR A 41 -19.93 -18.81 9.74
N VAL A 42 -20.77 -17.78 9.85
CA VAL A 42 -22.13 -17.81 9.29
C VAL A 42 -22.09 -17.07 7.95
N PHE A 43 -22.34 -17.79 6.86
CA PHE A 43 -22.40 -17.25 5.51
C PHE A 43 -23.86 -17.06 5.07
N ASP A 44 -24.17 -15.84 4.61
CA ASP A 44 -25.49 -15.43 4.10
C ASP A 44 -26.65 -15.72 5.07
N ASN A 45 -26.38 -15.66 6.38
CA ASN A 45 -27.30 -15.97 7.48
C ASN A 45 -27.95 -17.37 7.44
N GLN A 46 -27.42 -18.29 6.64
CA GLN A 46 -28.00 -19.62 6.44
C GLN A 46 -26.99 -20.73 6.69
N TYR A 47 -25.76 -20.56 6.22
CA TYR A 47 -24.77 -21.64 6.21
C TYR A 47 -23.75 -21.45 7.32
N ILE A 48 -23.71 -22.38 8.26
CA ILE A 48 -22.66 -22.42 9.29
C ILE A 48 -21.48 -23.22 8.74
N ILE A 49 -20.32 -22.59 8.68
CA ILE A 49 -19.06 -23.18 8.27
C ILE A 49 -18.16 -23.26 9.51
N GLN A 50 -17.63 -24.46 9.76
CA GLN A 50 -16.74 -24.71 10.89
C GLN A 50 -15.36 -24.10 10.67
N HIS A 51 -14.59 -23.88 11.75
CA HIS A 51 -13.25 -23.34 11.65
C HIS A 51 -12.31 -24.17 10.75
N GLU A 52 -12.47 -25.49 10.78
CA GLU A 52 -11.64 -26.45 10.02
C GLU A 52 -11.84 -26.36 8.50
N ASP A 53 -12.99 -25.83 8.07
CA ASP A 53 -13.36 -25.65 6.66
C ASP A 53 -13.28 -24.19 6.20
N MET A 54 -12.65 -23.33 7.01
CA MET A 54 -12.49 -21.91 6.71
C MET A 54 -11.05 -21.44 6.92
N ILE A 55 -10.50 -20.82 5.88
CA ILE A 55 -9.28 -20.01 5.99
C ILE A 55 -9.71 -18.56 6.18
N HIS A 56 -9.51 -18.05 7.39
CA HIS A 56 -9.80 -16.64 7.72
C HIS A 56 -8.50 -15.86 7.89
N LEU A 57 -8.18 -15.04 6.89
CA LEU A 57 -7.04 -14.13 6.95
C LEU A 57 -7.52 -12.74 7.38
N SER A 58 -6.98 -12.24 8.49
CA SER A 58 -7.23 -10.86 8.96
C SER A 58 -6.01 -9.97 8.79
N GLU A 59 -6.28 -8.73 8.41
CA GLU A 59 -5.26 -7.73 8.11
C GLU A 59 -4.75 -7.08 9.40
N LEU A 60 -5.52 -6.18 10.04
CA LEU A 60 -5.25 -5.68 11.38
C LEU A 60 -6.39 -6.05 12.31
N ARG A 61 -6.14 -6.85 13.35
CA ARG A 61 -7.15 -7.26 14.34
C ARG A 61 -6.86 -6.55 15.66
N LEU A 62 -7.85 -5.85 16.21
CA LEU A 62 -7.72 -5.21 17.52
C LEU A 62 -7.92 -6.24 18.64
N PRO A 63 -7.37 -6.00 19.85
CA PRO A 63 -7.63 -6.86 21.00
C PRO A 63 -9.13 -7.04 21.26
N GLY A 64 -9.58 -8.29 21.36
CA GLY A 64 -11.00 -8.62 21.57
C GLY A 64 -11.83 -8.77 20.30
N ASP A 65 -11.40 -8.21 19.16
CA ASP A 65 -12.13 -8.31 17.91
C ASP A 65 -11.93 -9.68 17.24
N LEU A 66 -13.01 -10.24 16.67
CA LEU A 66 -12.95 -11.46 15.87
C LEU A 66 -12.58 -11.20 14.41
N ARG A 67 -12.78 -9.96 13.93
CA ARG A 67 -12.51 -9.54 12.56
C ARG A 67 -11.37 -8.54 12.50
N GLY A 68 -10.71 -8.49 11.36
CA GLY A 68 -9.80 -7.39 11.03
C GLY A 68 -10.57 -6.11 10.70
N ARG A 69 -9.98 -4.96 11.02
CA ARG A 69 -10.39 -3.64 10.56
C ARG A 69 -9.86 -3.39 9.16
N SER A 70 -10.62 -2.67 8.34
CA SER A 70 -10.16 -2.25 7.02
C SER A 70 -9.22 -1.05 7.13
N ARG A 71 -8.10 -1.06 6.40
CA ARG A 71 -7.26 0.14 6.21
C ARG A 71 -8.06 1.33 5.69
N ILE A 72 -9.00 1.10 4.76
CA ILE A 72 -9.84 2.15 4.18
C ILE A 72 -10.72 2.80 5.24
N GLU A 73 -11.27 1.99 6.16
CA GLU A 73 -12.06 2.49 7.27
C GLU A 73 -11.20 3.33 8.23
N LEU A 74 -9.96 2.89 8.49
CA LEU A 74 -9.02 3.62 9.35
C LEU A 74 -8.57 4.97 8.76
N ILE A 75 -8.49 5.09 7.43
CA ILE A 75 -8.11 6.35 6.74
C ILE A 75 -9.32 7.11 6.16
N LYS A 76 -10.54 6.75 6.57
CA LYS A 76 -11.77 7.30 5.96
C LYS A 76 -11.84 8.82 6.05
N GLU A 77 -11.36 9.40 7.15
CA GLU A 77 -11.33 10.86 7.35
C GLU A 77 -10.39 11.54 6.36
N ASN A 78 -9.18 11.02 6.15
CA ASN A 78 -8.22 11.52 5.16
C ASN A 78 -8.77 11.42 3.74
N LEU A 79 -9.43 10.32 3.40
CA LEU A 79 -10.12 10.16 2.11
C LEU A 79 -11.26 11.17 1.95
N GLY A 80 -12.00 11.44 3.02
CA GLY A 80 -13.05 12.46 3.07
C GLY A 80 -12.49 13.87 2.83
N LEU A 81 -11.38 14.22 3.48
CA LEU A 81 -10.68 15.48 3.26
C LEU A 81 -10.20 15.62 1.82
N SER A 82 -9.61 14.56 1.26
CA SER A 82 -9.12 14.53 -0.12
C SER A 82 -10.26 14.76 -1.12
N LYS A 83 -11.41 14.10 -0.90
CA LYS A 83 -12.61 14.30 -1.70
C LYS A 83 -13.15 15.73 -1.60
N ALA A 84 -13.17 16.31 -0.39
CA ALA A 84 -13.61 17.68 -0.19
C ALA A 84 -12.68 18.69 -0.87
N LEU A 85 -11.36 18.47 -0.83
CA LEU A 85 -10.37 19.27 -1.54
C LEU A 85 -10.55 19.18 -3.06
N GLU A 86 -10.81 17.98 -3.59
CA GLU A 86 -11.09 17.81 -5.02
C GLU A 86 -12.39 18.49 -5.44
N GLU A 87 -13.46 18.39 -4.64
CA GLU A 87 -14.72 19.07 -4.90
C GLU A 87 -14.57 20.59 -4.83
N PHE A 88 -13.83 21.09 -3.84
CA PHE A 88 -13.46 22.49 -3.76
C PHE A 88 -12.70 22.93 -5.01
N ALA A 89 -11.66 22.19 -5.40
CA ALA A 89 -10.84 22.51 -6.57
C ALA A 89 -11.68 22.49 -7.86
N ALA A 90 -12.51 21.47 -8.04
CA ALA A 90 -13.40 21.36 -9.20
C ALA A 90 -14.37 22.53 -9.28
N ARG A 91 -14.90 23.01 -8.15
CA ARG A 91 -15.76 24.20 -8.12
C ARG A 91 -14.97 25.48 -8.36
N PHE A 92 -13.83 25.63 -7.68
CA PHE A 92 -12.98 26.82 -7.75
C PHE A 92 -12.45 27.06 -9.18
N PHE A 93 -11.88 26.02 -9.82
CA PHE A 93 -11.39 26.11 -11.20
C PHE A 93 -12.53 25.98 -12.24
N GLY A 94 -13.57 25.20 -11.97
CA GLY A 94 -14.67 24.97 -12.92
C GLY A 94 -15.65 26.13 -13.06
N GLN A 95 -15.84 26.94 -12.02
CA GLN A 95 -16.68 28.15 -12.10
C GLN A 95 -15.99 29.27 -12.89
N GLY A 96 -14.67 29.16 -13.10
CA GLY A 96 -13.82 30.06 -13.89
C GLY A 96 -13.63 31.43 -13.25
N SER A 97 -14.66 32.00 -12.64
CA SER A 97 -14.64 33.32 -12.01
C SER A 97 -14.32 33.18 -10.53
N HIS A 98 -13.14 33.66 -10.10
CA HIS A 98 -12.77 33.79 -8.68
C HIS A 98 -13.53 34.92 -7.98
N THR A 99 -14.73 35.27 -8.46
CA THR A 99 -15.44 36.46 -8.02
C THR A 99 -16.26 36.21 -6.77
N SER A 100 -15.59 35.91 -5.66
CA SER A 100 -16.12 36.22 -4.34
C SER A 100 -15.67 37.63 -4.00
N GLY A 101 -16.61 38.56 -4.11
CA GLY A 101 -16.35 39.97 -3.93
C GLY A 101 -17.61 40.71 -3.54
N ILE A 102 -17.42 41.88 -2.96
CA ILE A 102 -18.50 42.79 -2.61
C ILE A 102 -18.52 43.87 -3.69
N ILE A 103 -19.68 44.08 -4.31
CA ILE A 103 -19.92 45.22 -5.18
C ILE A 103 -20.39 46.37 -4.28
N GLU A 104 -19.51 47.34 -4.06
CA GLU A 104 -19.81 48.56 -3.32
C GLU A 104 -20.42 49.59 -4.27
N PHE A 105 -21.65 50.03 -3.98
CA PHE A 105 -22.35 51.05 -4.76
C PHE A 105 -22.51 52.32 -3.91
N PRO A 106 -22.09 53.51 -4.40
CA PRO A 106 -22.04 54.73 -3.59
C PRO A 106 -23.41 55.39 -3.28
N GLY A 107 -24.51 54.90 -3.87
CA GLY A 107 -25.87 55.42 -3.68
C GLY A 107 -26.86 54.41 -3.09
N ASN A 108 -28.09 54.83 -2.85
CA ASN A 108 -29.15 53.93 -2.40
C ASN A 108 -29.67 53.08 -3.55
N LEU A 109 -29.61 51.75 -3.40
CA LEU A 109 -30.21 50.77 -4.29
C LEU A 109 -31.47 50.18 -3.66
N THR A 110 -32.52 50.05 -4.46
CA THR A 110 -33.65 49.17 -4.09
C THR A 110 -33.21 47.70 -4.18
N ARG A 111 -33.89 46.81 -3.45
CA ARG A 111 -33.59 45.35 -3.47
C ARG A 111 -33.66 44.76 -4.88
N GLU A 112 -34.57 45.25 -5.72
CA GLU A 112 -34.76 44.82 -7.10
C GLU A 112 -33.61 45.27 -8.01
N GLN A 113 -33.13 46.50 -7.85
CA GLN A 113 -31.97 47.01 -8.59
C GLN A 113 -30.67 46.30 -8.18
N ALA A 114 -30.48 46.04 -6.88
CA ALA A 114 -29.33 45.28 -6.38
C ALA A 114 -29.31 43.85 -6.95
N LYS A 115 -30.47 43.18 -6.98
CA LYS A 115 -30.58 41.84 -7.56
C LYS A 115 -30.28 41.83 -9.06
N SER A 116 -30.82 42.80 -9.80
CA SER A 116 -30.58 42.93 -11.25
C SER A 116 -29.10 43.18 -11.58
N LEU A 117 -28.39 43.94 -10.74
CA LEU A 117 -26.94 44.15 -10.87
C LEU A 117 -26.13 42.87 -10.65
N VAL A 118 -26.50 42.09 -9.62
CA VAL A 118 -25.87 40.79 -9.35
C VAL A 118 -26.14 39.81 -10.48
N ASP A 119 -27.38 39.69 -10.93
CA ASP A 119 -27.77 38.78 -12.01
C ASP A 119 -27.05 39.12 -13.33
N GLY A 120 -26.94 40.41 -13.67
CA GLY A 120 -26.19 40.85 -14.86
C GLY A 120 -24.68 40.62 -14.77
N PHE A 121 -24.10 40.78 -13.57
CA PHE A 121 -22.70 40.46 -13.33
C PHE A 121 -22.44 38.95 -13.39
N GLU A 122 -23.31 38.14 -12.78
CA GLU A 122 -23.24 36.68 -12.89
C GLU A 122 -23.38 36.21 -14.34
N GLU A 123 -24.33 36.74 -15.11
CA GLU A 123 -24.54 36.31 -16.50
C GLU A 123 -23.33 36.61 -17.40
N GLY A 124 -22.64 37.72 -17.13
CA GLY A 124 -21.43 38.13 -17.84
C GLY A 124 -20.20 37.26 -17.54
N HIS A 125 -20.10 36.72 -16.32
CA HIS A 125 -18.84 36.21 -15.76
C HIS A 125 -18.90 34.75 -15.30
N LYS A 126 -20.10 34.16 -15.15
CA LYS A 126 -20.28 32.77 -14.71
C LYS A 126 -19.91 31.78 -15.80
N GLY A 127 -19.08 30.80 -15.43
CA GLY A 127 -18.66 29.69 -16.29
C GLY A 127 -17.32 29.92 -16.98
N LEU A 128 -16.63 28.82 -17.27
CA LEU A 128 -15.23 28.79 -17.73
C LEU A 128 -14.94 29.66 -18.97
N ARG A 129 -15.86 29.74 -19.94
CA ARG A 129 -15.69 30.58 -21.15
C ARG A 129 -15.83 32.08 -20.90
N ARG A 130 -16.46 32.46 -19.79
CA ARG A 130 -16.85 33.85 -19.48
C ARG A 130 -16.01 34.48 -18.38
N SER A 131 -15.15 33.71 -17.71
CA SER A 131 -14.50 34.14 -16.47
C SER A 131 -13.40 35.18 -16.58
N HIS A 132 -12.92 35.43 -17.80
CA HIS A 132 -11.95 36.49 -18.09
C HIS A 132 -12.59 37.64 -18.88
N ARG A 133 -13.92 37.71 -18.95
CA ARG A 133 -14.58 38.84 -19.60
C ARG A 133 -14.39 40.11 -18.75
N PRO A 134 -14.01 41.25 -19.36
CA PRO A 134 -14.00 42.52 -18.65
C PRO A 134 -15.41 42.84 -18.16
N GLY A 135 -15.59 43.05 -16.87
CA GLY A 135 -16.84 43.52 -16.29
C GLY A 135 -16.84 45.04 -16.23
N ILE A 136 -17.92 45.68 -16.70
CA ILE A 136 -18.11 47.12 -16.58
C ILE A 136 -19.11 47.36 -15.44
N LEU A 137 -18.72 48.18 -14.48
CA LEU A 137 -19.55 48.59 -13.36
C LEU A 137 -20.00 50.04 -13.58
N PHE A 138 -21.31 50.28 -13.58
CA PHE A 138 -21.90 51.60 -13.82
C PHE A 138 -22.07 52.40 -12.52
N GLY A 139 -22.17 53.73 -12.62
CA GLY A 139 -22.55 54.59 -11.48
C GLY A 139 -21.51 54.73 -10.36
N GLY A 140 -20.22 54.48 -10.64
CA GLY A 140 -19.15 54.58 -9.65
C GLY A 140 -19.03 53.36 -8.74
N ALA A 141 -19.72 52.26 -9.07
CA ALA A 141 -19.64 51.01 -8.32
C ALA A 141 -18.24 50.39 -8.41
N LYS A 142 -17.74 49.88 -7.28
CA LYS A 142 -16.43 49.24 -7.16
C LYS A 142 -16.59 47.79 -6.77
N TYR A 143 -15.82 46.91 -7.42
CA TYR A 143 -15.76 45.51 -7.05
C TYR A 143 -14.51 45.27 -6.18
N THR A 144 -14.74 44.89 -4.93
CA THR A 144 -13.68 44.57 -3.97
C THR A 144 -13.65 43.06 -3.78
N THR A 145 -12.55 42.43 -4.17
CA THR A 145 -12.31 40.99 -3.96
C THR A 145 -12.21 40.70 -2.47
N THR A 146 -13.05 39.79 -1.98
CA THR A 146 -13.05 39.40 -0.55
C THR A 146 -12.25 38.12 -0.30
N SER A 147 -11.94 37.35 -1.36
CA SER A 147 -11.12 36.15 -1.24
C SER A 147 -9.65 36.41 -1.56
N VAL A 148 -8.79 35.77 -0.78
CA VAL A 148 -7.42 35.49 -1.16
C VAL A 148 -7.48 34.31 -2.13
N ALA A 149 -7.05 34.50 -3.38
CA ALA A 149 -6.85 33.39 -4.29
C ALA A 149 -5.82 32.46 -3.64
N PRO A 150 -6.17 31.20 -3.31
CA PRO A 150 -5.19 30.32 -2.73
C PRO A 150 -4.15 30.03 -3.81
N ASP A 151 -2.87 30.09 -3.42
CA ASP A 151 -1.77 29.89 -4.35
C ASP A 151 -1.93 28.51 -5.02
N ASP A 152 -1.94 28.48 -6.35
CA ASP A 152 -2.04 27.26 -7.15
C ASP A 152 -1.00 26.21 -6.72
N SER A 153 0.16 26.69 -6.22
CA SER A 153 1.22 25.85 -5.68
C SER A 153 0.79 25.07 -4.42
N GLN A 154 0.03 25.69 -3.51
CA GLN A 154 -0.46 25.06 -2.28
C GLN A 154 -1.54 24.02 -2.56
N PHE A 155 -2.37 24.24 -3.59
CA PHE A 155 -3.35 23.25 -4.02
C PHE A 155 -2.70 22.00 -4.60
N LEU A 156 -1.72 22.18 -5.50
CA LEU A 156 -0.97 21.06 -6.06
C LEU A 156 -0.26 20.26 -4.97
N GLN A 157 0.35 20.94 -3.99
CA GLN A 157 0.97 20.30 -2.82
C GLN A 157 -0.05 19.50 -2.00
N SER A 158 -1.22 20.08 -1.72
CA SER A 158 -2.28 19.40 -0.95
C SER A 158 -2.79 18.14 -1.66
N ARG A 159 -2.91 18.16 -3.00
CA ARG A 159 -3.28 16.98 -3.79
C ARG A 159 -2.17 15.92 -3.80
N GLN A 160 -0.91 16.32 -3.90
CA GLN A 160 0.22 15.38 -3.81
C GLN A 160 0.25 14.71 -2.44
N PHE A 161 0.06 15.47 -1.37
CA PHE A 161 0.02 14.95 0.00
C PHE A 161 -1.11 13.94 0.19
N ALA A 162 -2.32 14.21 -0.34
CA ALA A 162 -3.44 13.28 -0.31
C ALA A 162 -3.10 11.92 -0.98
N VAL A 163 -2.42 11.94 -2.12
CA VAL A 163 -1.96 10.70 -2.78
C VAL A 163 -0.95 9.96 -1.90
N GLU A 164 0.02 10.67 -1.32
CA GLU A 164 1.03 10.06 -0.44
C GLU A 164 0.41 9.45 0.83
N GLU A 165 -0.64 10.03 1.40
CA GLU A 165 -1.36 9.46 2.54
C GLU A 165 -1.99 8.10 2.21
N ILE A 166 -2.62 8.00 1.03
CA ILE A 166 -3.20 6.72 0.55
C ILE A 166 -2.09 5.69 0.36
N LEU A 167 -0.99 6.05 -0.31
CA LEU A 167 0.13 5.15 -0.54
C LEU A 167 0.76 4.68 0.77
N ARG A 168 0.94 5.58 1.73
CA ARG A 168 1.43 5.29 3.08
C ARG A 168 0.52 4.31 3.80
N ALA A 169 -0.80 4.47 3.69
CA ALA A 169 -1.75 3.56 4.28
C ALA A 169 -1.60 2.13 3.74
N PHE A 170 -1.23 1.94 2.47
CA PHE A 170 -0.98 0.61 1.89
C PHE A 170 0.50 0.16 1.97
N ARG A 171 1.39 1.02 2.51
CA ARG A 171 2.85 0.85 2.55
C ARG A 171 3.52 0.86 1.18
N VAL A 172 2.85 1.37 0.16
CA VAL A 172 3.38 1.43 -1.21
C VAL A 172 4.31 2.64 -1.36
N PRO A 173 5.56 2.47 -1.83
CA PRO A 173 6.43 3.60 -2.13
C PRO A 173 5.86 4.51 -3.24
N PRO A 174 5.98 5.84 -3.14
CA PRO A 174 5.53 6.79 -4.19
C PRO A 174 6.07 6.49 -5.58
N SER A 175 7.34 6.10 -5.68
CA SER A 175 8.01 5.73 -6.94
C SER A 175 7.32 4.58 -7.67
N MET A 176 6.74 3.61 -6.93
CA MET A 176 5.99 2.48 -7.50
C MET A 176 4.62 2.87 -8.04
N ALA A 177 4.05 3.97 -7.54
CA ALA A 177 2.76 4.50 -7.99
C ALA A 177 2.90 5.53 -9.12
N GLY A 178 4.11 5.75 -9.64
CA GLY A 178 4.38 6.78 -10.64
C GLY A 178 4.34 8.22 -10.09
N VAL A 179 4.33 8.38 -8.76
CA VAL A 179 4.42 9.68 -8.10
C VAL A 179 5.91 10.02 -7.98
N ILE A 180 6.41 10.73 -8.99
CA ILE A 180 7.82 11.09 -9.10
C ILE A 180 8.00 12.51 -8.57
N GLN A 181 8.65 12.65 -7.41
CA GLN A 181 9.19 13.93 -6.98
C GLN A 181 10.49 14.23 -7.75
N SER A 182 10.55 15.43 -8.31
CA SER A 182 11.71 15.93 -9.05
C SER A 182 12.97 15.92 -8.17
N GLY A 183 13.96 15.11 -8.54
CA GLY A 183 15.31 15.16 -7.95
C GLY A 183 15.85 13.86 -7.34
N ALA A 184 15.04 12.81 -7.17
CA ALA A 184 15.43 11.62 -6.38
C ALA A 184 15.54 10.30 -7.19
N GLN A 185 16.03 10.33 -8.44
CA GLN A 185 16.09 9.12 -9.28
C GLN A 185 17.53 8.83 -9.75
N ALA A 186 18.37 8.34 -8.85
CA ALA A 186 19.54 7.55 -9.26
C ALA A 186 19.07 6.10 -9.51
N TYR A 187 19.59 5.40 -10.53
CA TYR A 187 19.21 4.00 -10.83
C TYR A 187 19.37 3.07 -9.62
N ALA A 188 20.41 3.27 -8.79
CA ALA A 188 20.60 2.55 -7.53
C ALA A 188 19.45 2.76 -6.51
N SER A 189 18.74 3.89 -6.58
CA SER A 189 17.57 4.15 -5.74
C SER A 189 16.33 3.36 -6.18
N VAL A 190 16.23 2.99 -7.47
CA VAL A 190 15.06 2.26 -8.00
C VAL A 190 15.10 0.79 -7.58
N GLU A 191 16.27 0.16 -7.66
CA GLU A 191 16.46 -1.22 -7.17
C GLU A 191 16.25 -1.31 -5.67
N MET A 192 16.83 -0.37 -4.90
CA MET A 192 16.63 -0.28 -3.46
C MET A 192 15.14 -0.06 -3.10
N ASN A 193 14.42 0.76 -3.87
CA ASN A 193 12.97 0.95 -3.71
C ASN A 193 12.18 -0.35 -4.01
N GLY A 194 12.61 -1.13 -5.00
CA GLY A 194 12.08 -2.46 -5.30
C GLY A 194 12.23 -3.41 -4.11
N ILE A 195 13.43 -3.48 -3.54
CA ILE A 195 13.71 -4.29 -2.36
C ILE A 195 12.86 -3.83 -1.16
N HIS A 196 12.80 -2.52 -0.90
CA HIS A 196 12.01 -1.96 0.18
C HIS A 196 10.51 -2.32 0.05
N PHE A 197 9.95 -2.26 -1.17
CA PHE A 197 8.58 -2.66 -1.44
C PHE A 197 8.35 -4.15 -1.12
N VAL A 198 9.22 -5.03 -1.61
CA VAL A 198 9.12 -6.47 -1.35
C VAL A 198 9.20 -6.77 0.15
N MET A 199 10.19 -6.19 0.84
CA MET A 199 10.44 -6.45 2.25
C MET A 199 9.36 -5.89 3.18
N HIS A 200 8.98 -4.62 3.03
CA HIS A 200 8.10 -3.95 4.00
C HIS A 200 6.62 -3.98 3.62
N THR A 201 6.30 -4.22 2.34
CA THR A 201 4.92 -4.26 1.84
C THR A 201 4.46 -5.67 1.58
N LEU A 202 5.12 -6.38 0.67
CA LEU A 202 4.64 -7.68 0.19
C LEU A 202 4.87 -8.80 1.21
N ARG A 203 6.09 -8.91 1.76
CA ARG A 203 6.47 -10.01 2.67
C ARG A 203 5.47 -10.20 3.83
N PRO A 204 5.02 -9.15 4.55
CA PRO A 204 4.03 -9.33 5.62
C PRO A 204 2.67 -9.86 5.15
N TYR A 205 2.25 -9.57 3.91
CA TYR A 205 1.00 -10.11 3.36
C TYR A 205 1.18 -11.55 2.89
N VAL A 206 2.28 -11.82 2.21
CA VAL A 206 2.61 -13.15 1.69
C VAL A 206 2.73 -14.14 2.85
N THR A 207 3.46 -13.80 3.91
CA THR A 207 3.62 -14.68 5.08
C THR A 207 2.29 -14.99 5.78
N LYS A 208 1.33 -14.05 5.82
CA LYS A 208 -0.01 -14.33 6.34
C LYS A 208 -0.79 -15.32 5.49
N ILE A 209 -0.66 -15.21 4.18
CA ILE A 209 -1.29 -16.14 3.24
C ILE A 209 -0.65 -17.52 3.37
N GLU A 210 0.69 -17.59 3.37
CA GLU A 210 1.47 -18.81 3.58
C GLU A 210 1.05 -19.53 4.86
N ASP A 211 1.08 -18.84 6.01
CA ASP A 211 0.73 -19.42 7.30
C ASP A 211 -0.72 -19.92 7.34
N GLY A 212 -1.67 -19.07 6.92
CA GLY A 212 -3.09 -19.43 6.98
C GLY A 212 -3.47 -20.58 6.04
N TYR A 213 -2.88 -20.65 4.84
CA TYR A 213 -3.10 -21.75 3.92
C TYR A 213 -2.36 -23.02 4.34
N SER A 214 -1.11 -22.91 4.81
CA SER A 214 -0.35 -24.06 5.29
C SER A 214 -1.04 -24.73 6.46
N ARG A 215 -1.48 -23.94 7.45
CA ARG A 215 -2.13 -24.45 8.66
C ARG A 215 -3.43 -25.23 8.38
N GLN A 216 -4.20 -24.83 7.38
CA GLN A 216 -5.53 -25.42 7.12
C GLN A 216 -5.54 -26.48 6.02
N LEU A 217 -4.57 -26.44 5.10
CA LEU A 217 -4.52 -27.35 3.95
C LEU A 217 -3.47 -28.43 4.10
N LEU A 218 -2.38 -28.18 4.82
CA LEU A 218 -1.22 -29.06 4.87
C LEU A 218 -1.12 -29.72 6.26
N THR A 219 -0.71 -30.98 6.27
CA THR A 219 -0.47 -31.77 7.48
C THR A 219 1.00 -32.24 7.51
N ASN A 220 1.43 -32.80 8.64
CA ASN A 220 2.75 -33.44 8.80
C ASN A 220 3.96 -32.51 8.61
N GLY A 221 3.83 -31.23 9.01
CA GLY A 221 4.95 -30.27 8.96
C GLY A 221 5.27 -29.73 7.55
N ALA A 222 4.46 -30.05 6.54
CA ALA A 222 4.54 -29.41 5.24
C ALA A 222 4.02 -27.96 5.31
N PHE A 223 4.64 -27.06 4.54
CA PHE A 223 4.25 -25.66 4.44
C PHE A 223 4.27 -25.18 2.99
N MET A 224 3.46 -24.17 2.71
CA MET A 224 3.44 -23.43 1.46
C MET A 224 4.33 -22.20 1.60
N LYS A 225 5.19 -21.96 0.61
CA LYS A 225 6.04 -20.78 0.51
C LYS A 225 5.99 -20.22 -0.91
N PHE A 226 5.72 -18.94 -1.04
CA PHE A 226 5.85 -18.22 -2.30
C PHE A 226 7.31 -17.83 -2.51
N ASN A 227 7.83 -18.09 -3.70
CA ASN A 227 9.14 -17.61 -4.09
C ASN A 227 9.04 -16.13 -4.50
N LEU A 228 9.57 -15.24 -3.66
CA LEU A 228 9.67 -13.80 -3.94
C LEU A 228 11.03 -13.41 -4.53
N ASP A 229 11.96 -14.35 -4.68
CA ASP A 229 13.33 -14.09 -5.11
C ASP A 229 13.39 -13.66 -6.58
N GLY A 230 12.38 -14.04 -7.37
CA GLY A 230 12.17 -13.49 -8.72
C GLY A 230 12.02 -11.97 -8.75
N LEU A 231 11.44 -11.37 -7.70
CA LEU A 231 11.28 -9.92 -7.56
C LEU A 231 12.54 -9.25 -6.98
N MET A 232 13.35 -9.98 -6.23
CA MET A 232 14.62 -9.51 -5.65
C MET A 232 15.84 -9.80 -6.53
N ARG A 233 15.64 -10.29 -7.76
CA ARG A 233 16.69 -10.80 -8.64
C ARG A 233 17.71 -9.73 -9.08
N GLY A 234 17.38 -8.45 -8.92
CA GLY A 234 18.32 -7.34 -9.13
C GLY A 234 19.54 -7.35 -8.19
N ASP A 235 19.46 -8.02 -7.04
CA ASP A 235 20.55 -8.08 -6.05
C ASP A 235 21.11 -9.49 -5.83
N PHE A 236 21.08 -10.33 -6.87
CA PHE A 236 21.69 -11.67 -6.80
C PHE A 236 23.18 -11.60 -6.44
N SER A 237 23.88 -10.55 -6.89
CA SER A 237 25.30 -10.34 -6.59
C SER A 237 25.57 -10.17 -5.09
N SER A 238 24.85 -9.28 -4.39
CA SER A 238 25.06 -9.08 -2.96
C SER A 238 24.59 -10.28 -2.14
N ARG A 239 23.54 -10.99 -2.58
CA ARG A 239 23.09 -12.22 -1.93
C ARG A 239 24.11 -13.35 -2.02
N VAL A 240 24.66 -13.60 -3.21
CA VAL A 240 25.74 -14.59 -3.41
C VAL A 240 26.98 -14.17 -2.64
N SER A 241 27.31 -12.88 -2.60
CA SER A 241 28.40 -12.35 -1.77
C SER A 241 28.17 -12.65 -0.29
N GLY A 242 26.97 -12.42 0.24
CA GLY A 242 26.60 -12.75 1.62
C GLY A 242 26.70 -14.25 1.94
N TYR A 243 26.24 -15.12 1.04
CA TYR A 243 26.42 -16.57 1.20
C TYR A 243 27.89 -16.97 1.15
N SER A 244 28.68 -16.39 0.25
CA SER A 244 30.13 -16.61 0.18
C SER A 244 30.80 -16.23 1.50
N SER A 245 30.48 -15.06 2.06
CA SER A 245 30.98 -14.63 3.37
C SER A 245 30.58 -15.58 4.49
N GLY A 246 29.32 -16.05 4.51
CA GLY A 246 28.86 -16.98 5.55
C GLY A 246 29.47 -18.38 5.45
N LEU A 247 29.69 -18.88 4.23
CA LEU A 247 30.39 -20.15 3.97
C LEU A 247 31.87 -20.05 4.33
N GLN A 248 32.52 -18.90 4.08
CA GLN A 248 33.91 -18.66 4.46
C GLN A 248 34.08 -18.51 5.98
N ALA A 249 33.16 -17.80 6.64
CA ALA A 249 33.16 -17.61 8.09
C ALA A 249 32.75 -18.88 8.86
N GLY A 250 32.14 -19.85 8.18
CA GLY A 250 31.86 -21.18 8.74
C GLY A 250 30.55 -21.32 9.51
N TRP A 251 29.69 -20.29 9.53
CA TRP A 251 28.38 -20.36 10.18
C TRP A 251 27.24 -20.77 9.23
N LEU A 252 27.51 -20.86 7.92
CA LEU A 252 26.61 -21.47 6.93
C LEU A 252 27.18 -22.77 6.40
N SER A 253 26.32 -23.77 6.23
CA SER A 253 26.58 -24.98 5.44
C SER A 253 26.07 -24.84 4.01
N ILE A 254 26.47 -25.74 3.11
CA ILE A 254 25.99 -25.76 1.71
C ILE A 254 24.48 -26.04 1.68
N ASN A 255 23.99 -26.91 2.56
CA ASN A 255 22.57 -27.24 2.66
C ASN A 255 21.74 -26.11 3.29
N ASP A 256 22.33 -25.26 4.14
CA ASP A 256 21.66 -24.03 4.60
C ASP A 256 21.40 -23.08 3.42
N VAL A 257 22.40 -22.85 2.56
CA VAL A 257 22.24 -22.03 1.35
C VAL A 257 21.22 -22.65 0.40
N ARG A 258 21.28 -23.97 0.19
CA ARG A 258 20.29 -24.68 -0.65
C ARG A 258 18.88 -24.59 -0.08
N ARG A 259 18.72 -24.66 1.24
CA ARG A 259 17.42 -24.46 1.90
C ARG A 259 16.91 -23.04 1.70
N PHE A 260 17.78 -22.02 1.73
CA PHE A 260 17.39 -20.64 1.46
C PHE A 260 16.97 -20.43 0.00
N GLU A 261 17.65 -21.07 -0.94
CA GLU A 261 17.36 -21.03 -2.38
C GLU A 261 16.31 -22.07 -2.83
N ASP A 262 15.62 -22.73 -1.88
CA ASP A 262 14.60 -23.76 -2.13
C ASP A 262 15.08 -24.91 -3.06
N LEU A 263 16.37 -25.26 -2.96
CA LEU A 263 17.01 -26.36 -3.68
C LEU A 263 17.03 -27.65 -2.84
N ARG A 264 17.02 -28.80 -3.52
CA ARG A 264 17.18 -30.11 -2.87
C ARG A 264 18.54 -30.19 -2.15
N PRO A 265 18.61 -30.78 -0.94
CA PRO A 265 19.86 -30.94 -0.22
C PRO A 265 20.88 -31.74 -1.04
N ALA A 266 22.16 -31.42 -0.87
CA ALA A 266 23.26 -32.20 -1.41
C ALA A 266 23.82 -33.14 -0.32
N GLU A 267 24.28 -34.32 -0.73
CA GLU A 267 24.98 -35.24 0.15
C GLU A 267 26.29 -34.60 0.66
N GLY A 268 26.54 -34.69 1.97
CA GLY A 268 27.68 -34.02 2.61
C GLY A 268 27.55 -32.50 2.77
N GLY A 269 26.40 -31.91 2.40
CA GLY A 269 26.18 -30.46 2.42
C GLY A 269 25.93 -29.84 3.80
N ASP A 270 25.74 -30.66 4.84
CA ASP A 270 25.49 -30.21 6.24
C ASP A 270 26.79 -29.95 7.02
N ALA A 271 27.95 -30.21 6.42
CA ALA A 271 29.24 -29.96 7.06
C ALA A 271 29.56 -28.47 7.10
N TYR A 272 29.74 -27.92 8.30
CA TYR A 272 30.26 -26.58 8.51
C TYR A 272 31.76 -26.54 8.24
N ARG A 273 32.21 -25.54 7.50
CA ARG A 273 33.62 -25.31 7.18
C ARG A 273 34.23 -24.40 8.24
N VAL A 274 35.47 -24.64 8.66
CA VAL A 274 36.18 -23.70 9.53
C VAL A 274 37.26 -23.01 8.70
N PRO A 275 37.35 -21.67 8.70
CA PRO A 275 38.39 -20.98 7.96
C PRO A 275 39.77 -21.29 8.55
N LEU A 276 40.64 -21.91 7.75
CA LEU A 276 42.08 -22.05 8.01
C LEU A 276 42.79 -20.73 7.64
N ALA A 277 42.44 -19.64 8.32
CA ALA A 277 43.17 -18.38 8.19
C ALA A 277 44.28 -18.36 9.25
N ASN A 278 45.53 -18.36 8.79
CA ASN A 278 46.81 -18.44 9.53
C ASN A 278 47.28 -19.86 9.85
N VAL A 279 47.77 -20.55 8.82
CA VAL A 279 48.67 -21.68 8.99
C VAL A 279 50.10 -21.11 9.04
N ASP A 280 50.90 -21.55 10.01
CA ASP A 280 52.29 -21.11 10.17
C ASP A 280 53.11 -21.47 8.91
N LEU A 281 54.12 -20.67 8.55
CA LEU A 281 54.91 -20.85 7.32
C LEU A 281 55.52 -22.26 7.24
N ALA A 282 55.89 -22.81 8.40
CA ALA A 282 56.45 -24.16 8.54
C ALA A 282 55.46 -25.29 8.19
N ALA A 283 54.15 -25.04 8.26
CA ALA A 283 53.10 -26.01 7.94
C ALA A 283 52.59 -25.90 6.49
N ALA A 284 53.07 -24.92 5.72
CA ALA A 284 52.65 -24.69 4.33
C ALA A 284 53.36 -25.58 3.29
N GLY A 285 54.35 -26.41 3.69
CA GLY A 285 54.98 -27.40 2.81
C GLY A 285 55.63 -26.83 1.54
N LEU A 286 55.91 -25.52 1.50
CA LEU A 286 56.61 -24.87 0.39
C LEU A 286 58.10 -24.95 0.66
N THR A 287 58.76 -25.98 0.12
CA THR A 287 60.22 -25.98 -0.03
C THR A 287 60.60 -24.93 -1.07
N GLU A 288 61.29 -23.88 -0.64
CA GLU A 288 62.05 -23.01 -1.54
C GLU A 288 62.97 -23.91 -2.38
N LEU A 289 62.72 -23.98 -3.69
CA LEU A 289 63.70 -24.49 -4.63
C LEU A 289 64.71 -23.35 -4.83
N ASP A 290 65.86 -23.48 -4.18
CA ASP A 290 67.00 -22.57 -4.32
C ASP A 290 67.38 -22.37 -5.80
N ARG A 291 67.81 -21.14 -6.10
CA ARG A 291 68.19 -20.59 -7.41
C ARG A 291 69.24 -21.39 -8.19
#